data_AF-A0A1V6CF68-F1
#
_entry.id   AF-A0A1V6CF68-F1
#
_cell.length_a   1.000
_cell.length_b   1.000
_cell.length_c   1.000
_cell.angle_alpha   90.00
_cell.angle_beta   90.00
_cell.angle_gamma   90.00
#
_symmetry.space_group_name_H-M   'P 1'
#
loop_
_entity.id
_entity.type
_entity.pdbx_description
1 polymer ?
#
loop_
_entity_poly.entity_id
_entity_poly.type
_entity_poly.pdbx_seq_one_letter_code
_entity_poly.pdbx_strand_id
1 'polypeptide(L)'
;MYAPFQFVAVCFFWSLYRHSFDETSIKRYFAIAVAMVGVLTHELFLFVAIFLFLPVLTWLDKNWRERLRGQRLYIVMSIIVLLIGVFLVKYPFRFIGVTNPLPADFIKEGQMVPPWLAFGADLFGKNLFLVAGVLLAVCIAGWYGYYIFRKRARVDMEERVLCGLIAVAACCAVFHQFALCTVIMFIVLLRKPKIFLEKPHIYFLFLLFVFAFFWLVSLWLSQSWNDADGVMNTVKAYRRSIRQQFFVFPDLYLPVINKWARTLPILGFCLGLAVVYQIIRIRKSTLEVILKNPAIPVVVVVVLMGVQPPNFFETRYMYFLYPLVLCVALLSAGQVAEALGRYFTKSKRITKYIIIGLCLFGFSLTEDFDTFHLCHANSDAVAYRTGKYERFSDHWYQRWDFEWPAEFLNRATYDGDTIIVSRDVDTLGFYLSREYTIYFPRDAADYEVVSRDRGTRELWSGKPMISSIPEVIDLARNSKRVWLALYPGWGSLKLDPESVWPGQVKDVQVFIPGRDRRVEVWKIEIR
;
A
#
# COMPACT_ATOMS: atom_id res chain seq x y z
N MET A 1 0.67 -16.74 -2.35
CA MET A 1 0.51 -15.96 -1.11
C MET A 1 -0.80 -15.16 -1.06
N TYR A 2 -1.18 -14.44 -2.13
CA TYR A 2 -2.36 -13.55 -2.08
C TYR A 2 -3.73 -14.26 -2.04
N ALA A 3 -3.93 -15.38 -2.72
CA ALA A 3 -5.23 -16.07 -2.71
C ALA A 3 -5.64 -16.59 -1.32
N PRO A 4 -4.77 -17.27 -0.53
CA PRO A 4 -5.08 -17.60 0.87
C PRO A 4 -5.40 -16.36 1.71
N PHE A 5 -4.62 -15.28 1.56
CA PHE A 5 -4.87 -14.02 2.27
C PHE A 5 -6.23 -13.40 1.93
N GLN A 6 -6.59 -13.35 0.65
CA GLN A 6 -7.90 -12.88 0.19
C GLN A 6 -9.04 -13.73 0.75
N PHE A 7 -8.90 -15.06 0.70
CA PHE A 7 -9.91 -15.98 1.25
C PHE A 7 -10.13 -15.72 2.75
N VAL A 8 -9.05 -15.64 3.53
CA VAL A 8 -9.14 -15.38 4.96
C VAL A 8 -9.72 -13.99 5.24
N ALA A 9 -9.39 -12.97 4.44
CA ALA A 9 -9.98 -11.64 4.56
C ALA A 9 -11.50 -11.65 4.29
N VAL A 10 -11.98 -12.42 3.30
CA VAL A 10 -13.42 -12.60 3.06
C VAL A 10 -14.09 -13.27 4.24
N CYS A 11 -13.52 -14.38 4.74
CA CYS A 11 -14.05 -15.08 5.91
C CYS A 11 -14.09 -14.15 7.14
N PHE A 12 -13.09 -13.28 7.28
CA PHE A 12 -13.02 -12.32 8.36
C PHE A 12 -14.12 -11.28 8.27
N PHE A 13 -14.28 -10.60 7.14
CA PHE A 13 -15.34 -9.59 7.01
C PHE A 13 -16.73 -10.22 7.08
N TRP A 14 -16.94 -11.39 6.48
CA TRP A 14 -18.18 -12.15 6.62
C TRP A 14 -18.50 -12.44 8.09
N SER A 15 -17.56 -12.98 8.84
CA SER A 15 -17.74 -13.30 10.27
C SER A 15 -17.93 -12.05 11.12
N LEU A 16 -17.16 -10.99 10.85
CA LEU A 16 -17.27 -9.69 11.52
C LEU A 16 -18.69 -9.13 11.39
N TYR A 17 -19.22 -9.08 10.17
CA TYR A 17 -20.55 -8.53 9.91
C TYR A 17 -21.69 -9.44 10.37
N ARG A 18 -21.50 -10.77 10.30
CA ARG A 18 -22.53 -11.74 10.66
C ARG A 18 -22.64 -11.94 12.17
N HIS A 19 -21.53 -11.86 12.90
CA HIS A 19 -21.46 -12.33 14.28
C HIS A 19 -20.92 -11.31 15.27
N SER A 20 -19.95 -10.45 14.90
CA SER A 20 -19.25 -9.64 15.90
C SER A 20 -20.05 -8.45 16.43
N PHE A 21 -21.08 -8.02 15.71
CA PHE A 21 -22.02 -6.99 16.20
C PHE A 21 -23.11 -7.54 17.12
N ASP A 22 -23.23 -8.87 17.28
CA ASP A 22 -24.16 -9.48 18.23
C ASP A 22 -23.47 -9.68 19.59
N GLU A 23 -23.86 -8.86 20.56
CA GLU A 23 -23.27 -8.83 21.91
C GLU A 23 -23.44 -10.13 22.71
N THR A 24 -24.45 -10.94 22.36
CA THR A 24 -24.82 -12.14 23.14
C THR A 24 -24.25 -13.42 22.54
N SER A 25 -23.94 -13.41 21.24
CA SER A 25 -23.50 -14.61 20.55
C SER A 25 -22.06 -14.97 20.85
N ILE A 26 -21.81 -16.23 21.23
CA ILE A 26 -20.44 -16.80 21.30
C ILE A 26 -19.77 -16.81 19.91
N LYS A 27 -20.56 -16.75 18.83
CA LYS A 27 -20.04 -16.75 17.46
C LYS A 27 -19.22 -15.50 17.13
N ARG A 28 -19.29 -14.43 17.95
CA ARG A 28 -18.45 -13.22 17.77
C ARG A 28 -16.94 -13.51 17.82
N TYR A 29 -16.53 -14.54 18.55
CA TYR A 29 -15.12 -14.95 18.62
C TYR A 29 -14.63 -15.61 17.33
N PHE A 30 -15.52 -15.99 16.41
CA PHE A 30 -15.14 -16.55 15.13
C PHE A 30 -14.33 -15.54 14.29
N ALA A 31 -14.69 -14.26 14.30
CA ALA A 31 -13.90 -13.23 13.61
C ALA A 31 -12.49 -13.07 14.19
N ILE A 32 -12.33 -13.23 15.50
CA ILE A 32 -11.02 -13.20 16.17
C ILE A 32 -10.18 -14.42 15.75
N ALA A 33 -10.79 -15.61 15.72
CA ALA A 33 -10.10 -16.83 15.27
C ALA A 33 -9.64 -16.70 13.80
N VAL A 34 -10.52 -16.21 12.91
CA VAL A 34 -10.15 -15.95 11.52
C VAL A 34 -9.07 -14.87 11.42
N ALA A 35 -9.11 -13.84 12.26
CA ALA A 35 -8.06 -12.83 12.29
C ALA A 35 -6.71 -13.39 12.73
N MET A 36 -6.68 -14.30 13.70
CA MET A 36 -5.47 -15.01 14.10
C MET A 36 -4.89 -15.82 12.94
N VAL A 37 -5.73 -16.61 12.25
CA VAL A 37 -5.31 -17.35 11.04
C VAL A 37 -4.76 -16.38 9.99
N GLY A 38 -5.43 -15.24 9.80
CA GLY A 38 -5.01 -14.20 8.85
C GLY A 38 -3.63 -13.64 9.17
N VAL A 39 -3.39 -13.26 10.43
CA VAL A 39 -2.09 -12.78 10.92
C VAL A 39 -0.99 -13.82 10.76
N LEU A 40 -1.28 -15.10 11.00
CA LEU A 40 -0.34 -16.20 10.77
C LEU A 40 -0.11 -16.51 9.28
N THR A 41 -1.06 -16.16 8.42
CA THR A 41 -0.97 -16.38 6.98
C THR A 41 -0.17 -15.28 6.28
N HIS A 42 -0.35 -14.02 6.68
CA HIS A 42 0.27 -12.87 6.01
C HIS A 42 0.35 -11.63 6.91
N GLU A 43 1.50 -10.95 6.90
CA GLU A 43 1.75 -9.70 7.63
C GLU A 43 0.72 -8.58 7.40
N LEU A 44 0.19 -8.43 6.17
CA LEU A 44 -0.78 -7.39 5.83
C LEU A 44 -2.11 -7.56 6.56
N PHE A 45 -2.38 -8.76 7.11
CA PHE A 45 -3.58 -8.99 7.90
C PHE A 45 -3.59 -8.18 9.19
N LEU A 46 -2.43 -7.71 9.69
CA LEU A 46 -2.38 -6.78 10.81
C LEU A 46 -3.28 -5.55 10.59
N PHE A 47 -3.31 -5.01 9.36
CA PHE A 47 -4.15 -3.86 9.02
C PHE A 47 -5.64 -4.22 8.96
N VAL A 48 -5.97 -5.45 8.60
CA VAL A 48 -7.34 -5.96 8.56
C VAL A 48 -7.84 -6.27 9.99
N ALA A 49 -6.98 -6.78 10.85
CA ALA A 49 -7.31 -7.13 12.24
C ALA A 49 -7.75 -5.92 13.07
N ILE A 50 -7.37 -4.70 12.70
CA ILE A 50 -7.85 -3.45 13.34
C ILE A 50 -9.38 -3.34 13.25
N PHE A 51 -10.01 -3.94 12.25
CA PHE A 51 -11.48 -3.91 12.14
C PHE A 51 -12.21 -4.78 13.17
N LEU A 52 -11.49 -5.60 13.96
CA LEU A 52 -12.06 -6.26 15.14
C LEU A 52 -12.63 -5.26 16.15
N PHE A 53 -12.18 -4.01 16.13
CA PHE A 53 -12.63 -2.95 17.02
C PHE A 53 -13.85 -2.18 16.49
N LEU A 54 -14.33 -2.43 15.26
CA LEU A 54 -15.54 -1.79 14.74
C LEU A 54 -16.79 -2.04 15.62
N PRO A 55 -17.07 -3.27 16.09
CA PRO A 55 -18.21 -3.50 16.99
C PRO A 55 -18.08 -2.76 18.32
N VAL A 56 -16.86 -2.59 18.82
CA VAL A 56 -16.61 -1.87 20.09
C VAL A 56 -17.14 -0.45 20.03
N LEU A 57 -17.03 0.22 18.87
CA LEU A 57 -17.57 1.57 18.67
C LEU A 57 -19.10 1.61 18.78
N THR A 58 -19.80 0.52 18.46
CA THR A 58 -21.26 0.42 18.63
C THR A 58 -21.68 0.19 20.08
N TRP A 59 -20.80 -0.36 20.92
CA TRP A 59 -21.06 -0.61 22.34
C TRP A 59 -20.83 0.61 23.22
N LEU A 60 -20.29 1.69 22.66
CA LEU A 60 -20.05 2.95 23.36
C LEU A 60 -21.34 3.77 23.57
N ASP A 61 -22.46 3.15 23.94
CA ASP A 61 -23.73 3.83 24.17
C ASP A 61 -23.87 4.40 25.61
N LYS A 62 -25.10 4.74 26.05
CA LYS A 62 -25.33 5.24 27.41
C LYS A 62 -24.87 4.27 28.50
N ASN A 63 -24.88 2.96 28.23
CA ASN A 63 -24.47 1.90 29.16
C ASN A 63 -23.10 1.31 28.81
N TRP A 64 -22.24 2.08 28.13
CA TRP A 64 -20.95 1.61 27.63
C TRP A 64 -20.08 0.94 28.70
N ARG A 65 -20.12 1.37 29.96
CA ARG A 65 -19.30 0.78 31.03
C ARG A 65 -19.68 -0.67 31.31
N GLU A 66 -20.97 -0.96 31.38
CA GLU A 66 -21.49 -2.30 31.63
C GLU A 66 -21.26 -3.19 30.41
N ARG A 67 -21.55 -2.67 29.20
CA ARG A 67 -21.29 -3.39 27.95
C ARG A 67 -19.81 -3.70 27.76
N LEU A 68 -18.92 -2.72 27.90
CA LEU A 68 -17.47 -2.97 27.82
C LEU A 68 -17.01 -3.97 28.88
N ARG A 69 -17.59 -3.95 30.09
CA ARG A 69 -17.30 -4.94 31.13
C ARG A 69 -17.71 -6.36 30.71
N GLY A 70 -18.88 -6.51 30.09
CA GLY A 70 -19.34 -7.77 29.52
C GLY A 70 -18.52 -8.24 28.30
N GLN A 71 -17.91 -7.31 27.57
CA GLN A 71 -17.13 -7.60 26.36
C GLN A 71 -15.61 -7.55 26.54
N ARG A 72 -15.11 -7.54 27.80
CA ARG A 72 -13.66 -7.47 28.09
C ARG A 72 -12.87 -8.58 27.40
N LEU A 73 -13.39 -9.80 27.43
CA LEU A 73 -12.72 -10.94 26.82
C LEU A 73 -12.52 -10.74 25.30
N TYR A 74 -13.55 -10.28 24.58
CA TYR A 74 -13.45 -9.98 23.15
C TYR A 74 -12.37 -8.93 22.85
N ILE A 75 -12.36 -7.84 23.62
CA ILE A 75 -11.39 -6.75 23.47
C ILE A 75 -9.97 -7.24 23.74
N VAL A 76 -9.76 -7.96 24.85
CA VAL A 76 -8.45 -8.52 25.22
C VAL A 76 -7.95 -9.47 24.14
N MET A 77 -8.79 -10.37 23.65
CA MET A 77 -8.39 -11.30 22.59
C MET A 77 -8.07 -10.57 21.28
N SER A 78 -8.79 -9.51 20.93
CA SER A 78 -8.51 -8.68 19.75
C SER A 78 -7.17 -7.95 19.89
N ILE A 79 -6.85 -7.44 21.09
CA ILE A 79 -5.54 -6.85 21.41
C ILE A 79 -4.44 -7.90 21.27
N ILE A 80 -4.64 -9.11 21.82
CA ILE A 80 -3.67 -10.21 21.72
C ILE A 80 -3.37 -10.55 20.25
N VAL A 81 -4.39 -10.65 19.40
CA VAL A 81 -4.20 -10.90 17.95
C VAL A 81 -3.38 -9.79 17.30
N LEU A 82 -3.67 -8.51 17.61
CA LEU A 82 -2.86 -7.39 17.11
C LEU A 82 -1.41 -7.44 17.62
N LEU A 83 -1.19 -7.73 18.90
CA LEU A 83 0.14 -7.82 19.49
C LEU A 83 0.96 -8.95 18.86
N ILE A 84 0.33 -10.11 18.62
CA ILE A 84 0.94 -11.21 17.88
C ILE A 84 1.29 -10.75 16.46
N GLY A 85 0.38 -10.07 15.76
CA GLY A 85 0.66 -9.54 14.42
C GLY A 85 1.83 -8.56 14.41
N VAL A 86 1.87 -7.60 15.33
CA VAL A 86 2.99 -6.66 15.47
C VAL A 86 4.29 -7.40 15.77
N PHE A 87 4.25 -8.39 16.67
CA PHE A 87 5.40 -9.22 17.01
C PHE A 87 5.92 -9.99 15.80
N LEU A 88 5.02 -10.62 15.01
CA LEU A 88 5.37 -11.35 13.80
C LEU A 88 6.00 -10.47 12.71
N VAL A 89 5.52 -9.23 12.57
CA VAL A 89 6.06 -8.27 11.59
C VAL A 89 7.40 -7.68 12.05
N LYS A 90 7.56 -7.44 13.36
CA LYS A 90 8.78 -6.83 13.91
C LYS A 90 9.92 -7.82 14.09
N TYR A 91 9.60 -9.07 14.36
CA TYR A 91 10.60 -10.08 14.64
C TYR A 91 10.92 -10.86 13.37
N PRO A 92 12.16 -10.79 12.85
CA PRO A 92 12.49 -11.44 11.60
C PRO A 92 12.76 -12.93 11.84
N PHE A 93 11.70 -13.73 11.92
CA PHE A 93 11.77 -15.18 12.14
C PHE A 93 12.68 -15.89 11.13
N ARG A 94 12.87 -15.30 9.94
CA ARG A 94 13.76 -15.80 8.89
C ARG A 94 15.23 -15.83 9.27
N PHE A 95 15.65 -15.07 10.28
CA PHE A 95 17.04 -15.02 10.75
C PHE A 95 17.28 -15.85 12.01
N ILE A 96 16.25 -16.53 12.55
CA ILE A 96 16.44 -17.41 13.70
C ILE A 96 17.33 -18.57 13.30
N GLY A 97 18.48 -18.70 13.98
CA GLY A 97 19.45 -19.76 13.72
C GLY A 97 20.34 -19.55 12.49
N VAL A 98 20.25 -18.39 11.81
CA VAL A 98 21.10 -18.08 10.66
C VAL A 98 22.38 -17.39 11.15
N THR A 99 23.54 -17.97 10.82
CA THR A 99 24.85 -17.33 11.03
C THR A 99 24.92 -16.02 10.25
N ASN A 100 25.51 -14.97 10.83
CA ASN A 100 25.50 -13.58 10.34
C ASN A 100 25.30 -13.49 8.80
N PRO A 101 24.07 -13.20 8.33
CA PRO A 101 23.73 -13.32 6.92
C PRO A 101 24.43 -12.25 6.06
N LEU A 102 24.81 -11.14 6.69
CA LEU A 102 25.35 -9.96 6.02
C LEU A 102 26.88 -9.89 6.17
N PRO A 103 27.58 -9.30 5.20
CA PRO A 103 28.98 -8.93 5.35
C PRO A 103 29.21 -8.07 6.60
N ALA A 104 30.40 -8.18 7.21
CA ALA A 104 30.73 -7.43 8.43
C ALA A 104 30.77 -5.90 8.22
N ASP A 105 30.98 -5.46 6.99
CA ASP A 105 31.03 -4.08 6.54
C ASP A 105 29.71 -3.57 5.94
N PHE A 106 28.63 -4.36 6.02
CA PHE A 106 27.32 -3.93 5.54
C PHE A 106 26.74 -2.84 6.47
N ILE A 107 26.59 -1.64 5.92
CA ILE A 107 25.93 -0.52 6.58
C ILE A 107 24.54 -0.37 5.98
N LYS A 108 23.51 -0.63 6.79
CA LYS A 108 22.13 -0.34 6.39
C LYS A 108 21.94 1.18 6.37
N GLU A 109 21.69 1.74 5.19
CA GLU A 109 21.31 3.15 5.08
C GLU A 109 20.08 3.43 5.96
N GLY A 110 20.15 4.55 6.69
CA GLY A 110 19.25 4.86 7.80
C GLY A 110 17.78 4.92 7.39
N GLN A 111 16.90 4.65 8.37
CA GLN A 111 15.45 4.74 8.22
C GLN A 111 15.04 6.10 7.62
N MET A 112 14.32 6.09 6.50
CA MET A 112 13.67 7.28 5.98
C MET A 112 12.81 7.89 7.09
N VAL A 113 13.10 9.17 7.42
CA VAL A 113 12.19 9.96 8.24
C VAL A 113 10.86 10.00 7.50
N PRO A 114 9.74 9.64 8.13
CA PRO A 114 8.45 9.69 7.46
C PRO A 114 8.22 11.08 6.87
N PRO A 115 7.74 11.20 5.62
CA PRO A 115 7.61 12.51 4.95
C PRO A 115 6.80 13.55 5.75
N TRP A 116 5.79 13.09 6.51
CA TRP A 116 4.98 13.95 7.38
C TRP A 116 5.74 14.51 8.59
N LEU A 117 6.80 13.84 9.02
CA LEU A 117 7.66 14.30 10.10
C LEU A 117 8.75 15.24 9.57
N ALA A 118 9.17 15.07 8.32
CA ALA A 118 10.31 15.77 7.72
C ALA A 118 10.14 17.30 7.80
N PHE A 119 9.02 17.85 7.33
CA PHE A 119 8.84 19.32 7.29
C PHE A 119 8.85 19.98 8.67
N GLY A 120 8.13 19.43 9.65
CA GLY A 120 8.14 19.95 11.01
C GLY A 120 9.49 19.73 11.70
N ALA A 121 10.14 18.60 11.43
CA ALA A 121 11.47 18.29 11.95
C ALA A 121 12.56 19.20 11.37
N ASP A 122 12.46 19.59 10.10
CA ASP A 122 13.41 20.49 9.44
C ASP A 122 13.27 21.92 9.99
N LEU A 123 12.04 22.37 10.25
CA LEU A 123 11.78 23.72 10.76
C LEU A 123 12.12 23.92 12.24
N PHE A 124 11.80 22.93 13.09
CA PHE A 124 11.89 23.09 14.54
C PHE A 124 12.91 22.15 15.20
N GLY A 125 13.50 21.22 14.44
CA GLY A 125 14.21 20.07 14.97
C GLY A 125 13.24 18.94 15.35
N LYS A 126 13.59 17.70 14.98
CA LYS A 126 12.77 16.49 15.18
C LYS A 126 12.18 16.36 16.59
N ASN A 127 13.01 16.55 17.61
CA ASN A 127 12.61 16.33 19.01
C ASN A 127 11.66 17.43 19.52
N LEU A 128 11.94 18.69 19.19
CA LEU A 128 11.11 19.81 19.62
C LEU A 128 9.73 19.75 18.94
N PHE A 129 9.71 19.44 17.64
CA PHE A 129 8.46 19.25 16.89
C PHE A 129 7.60 18.14 17.49
N LEU A 130 8.19 16.98 17.80
CA LEU A 130 7.48 15.87 18.41
C LEU A 130 6.94 16.20 19.79
N VAL A 131 7.78 16.77 20.67
CA VAL A 131 7.37 17.10 22.05
C VAL A 131 6.28 18.18 22.05
N ALA A 132 6.48 19.28 21.34
CA ALA A 132 5.51 20.37 21.27
C ALA A 132 4.21 19.93 20.60
N GLY A 133 4.30 19.18 19.49
CA GLY A 133 3.14 18.65 18.78
C GLY A 133 2.34 17.67 19.63
N VAL A 134 3.00 16.75 20.34
CA VAL A 134 2.34 15.80 21.24
C VAL A 134 1.69 16.52 22.42
N LEU A 135 2.38 17.48 23.05
CA LEU A 135 1.80 18.26 24.15
C LEU A 135 0.55 19.01 23.69
N LEU A 136 0.59 19.64 22.52
CA LEU A 136 -0.55 20.36 21.97
C LEU A 136 -1.71 19.43 21.62
N ALA A 137 -1.44 18.26 21.04
CA ALA A 137 -2.43 17.23 20.80
C ALA A 137 -3.06 16.71 22.11
N VAL A 138 -2.26 16.52 23.17
CA VAL A 138 -2.75 16.14 24.49
C VAL A 138 -3.62 17.23 25.10
N CYS A 139 -3.26 18.52 24.95
CA CYS A 139 -4.09 19.63 25.41
C CYS A 139 -5.44 19.68 24.67
N ILE A 140 -5.45 19.48 23.35
CA ILE A 140 -6.68 19.42 22.54
C ILE A 140 -7.56 18.24 22.98
N ALA A 141 -6.96 17.06 23.15
CA ALA A 141 -7.66 15.86 23.63
C ALA A 141 -8.18 16.03 25.06
N GLY A 142 -7.39 16.64 25.95
CA GLY A 142 -7.75 16.95 27.32
C GLY A 142 -8.91 17.96 27.40
N TRP A 143 -8.90 18.99 26.56
CA TRP A 143 -9.99 19.95 26.45
C TRP A 143 -11.29 19.30 25.96
N TYR A 144 -11.20 18.42 24.96
CA TYR A 144 -12.32 17.59 24.51
C TYR A 144 -12.84 16.66 25.63
N GLY A 145 -11.93 15.99 26.35
CA GLY A 145 -12.26 15.13 27.49
C GLY A 145 -12.97 15.92 28.61
N TYR A 146 -12.48 17.12 28.93
CA TYR A 146 -13.11 18.03 29.87
C TYR A 146 -14.51 18.47 29.41
N TYR A 147 -14.68 18.81 28.13
CA TYR A 147 -15.98 19.16 27.56
C TYR A 147 -17.01 18.04 27.71
N ILE A 148 -16.63 16.81 27.37
CA ILE A 148 -17.49 15.63 27.54
C ILE A 148 -17.82 15.39 29.01
N PHE A 149 -16.81 15.48 29.88
CA PHE A 149 -16.99 15.27 31.32
C PHE A 149 -17.98 16.28 31.91
N ARG A 150 -17.87 17.56 31.54
CA ARG A 150 -18.72 18.64 32.05
C ARG A 150 -20.17 18.52 31.58
N LYS A 151 -20.42 17.97 30.38
CA LYS A 151 -21.78 17.74 29.84
C LYS A 151 -22.32 16.32 30.03
N ARG A 152 -21.79 15.59 31.03
CA ARG A 152 -21.98 14.14 31.33
C ARG A 152 -23.38 13.53 31.11
N ALA A 153 -24.46 14.31 31.16
CA ALA A 153 -25.84 13.82 31.05
C ALA A 153 -26.64 14.28 29.81
N ARG A 154 -26.12 15.19 28.95
CA ARG A 154 -26.93 15.82 27.87
C ARG A 154 -26.43 15.63 26.44
N VAL A 155 -25.22 15.13 26.23
CA VAL A 155 -24.63 14.98 24.89
C VAL A 155 -24.86 13.58 24.37
N ASP A 156 -25.56 13.49 23.24
CA ASP A 156 -25.81 12.24 22.51
C ASP A 156 -24.49 11.60 22.05
N MET A 157 -24.47 10.27 21.93
CA MET A 157 -23.26 9.54 21.56
C MET A 157 -22.75 9.93 20.18
N GLU A 158 -23.68 10.18 19.24
CA GLU A 158 -23.33 10.67 17.91
C GLU A 158 -22.58 12.00 17.98
N GLU A 159 -23.05 12.93 18.81
CA GLU A 159 -22.37 14.22 19.01
C GLU A 159 -20.99 14.01 19.64
N ARG A 160 -20.82 13.05 20.57
CA ARG A 160 -19.49 12.73 21.13
C ARG A 160 -18.54 12.22 20.05
N VAL A 161 -18.98 11.31 19.18
CA VAL A 161 -18.15 10.78 18.08
C VAL A 161 -17.76 11.89 17.13
N LEU A 162 -18.70 12.74 16.71
CA LEU A 162 -18.43 13.85 15.80
C LEU A 162 -17.47 14.88 16.42
N CYS A 163 -17.66 15.22 17.69
CA CYS A 163 -16.73 16.07 18.43
C CYS A 163 -15.34 15.42 18.53
N GLY A 164 -15.27 14.11 18.77
CA GLY A 164 -14.01 13.36 18.83
C GLY A 164 -13.28 13.40 17.49
N LEU A 165 -14.01 13.22 16.39
CA LEU A 165 -13.47 13.38 15.04
C LEU A 165 -12.93 14.79 14.80
N ILE A 166 -13.66 15.84 15.20
CA ILE A 166 -13.16 17.22 15.08
C ILE A 166 -11.88 17.43 15.92
N ALA A 167 -11.82 16.88 17.13
CA ALA A 167 -10.62 16.94 17.96
C ALA A 167 -9.44 16.19 17.31
N VAL A 168 -9.68 15.02 16.73
CA VAL A 168 -8.68 14.28 15.94
C VAL A 168 -8.22 15.10 14.75
N ALA A 169 -9.11 15.75 14.00
CA ALA A 169 -8.74 16.64 12.91
C ALA A 169 -7.86 17.80 13.39
N ALA A 170 -8.17 18.39 14.55
CA ALA A 170 -7.32 19.42 15.14
C ALA A 170 -5.93 18.88 15.50
N CYS A 171 -5.83 17.68 16.08
CA CYS A 171 -4.54 17.02 16.33
C CYS A 171 -3.79 16.73 15.02
N CYS A 172 -4.46 16.28 13.97
CA CYS A 172 -3.86 16.07 12.65
C CYS A 172 -3.30 17.38 12.09
N ALA A 173 -4.00 18.51 12.25
CA ALA A 173 -3.53 19.82 11.82
C ALA A 173 -2.26 20.28 12.58
N VAL A 174 -2.11 19.90 13.86
CA VAL A 174 -0.84 20.13 14.60
C VAL A 174 0.34 19.46 13.91
N PHE A 175 0.15 18.24 13.40
CA PHE A 175 1.17 17.52 12.64
C PHE A 175 1.11 17.77 11.13
N HIS A 176 0.45 18.86 10.71
CA HIS A 176 0.37 19.28 9.31
C HIS A 176 -0.29 18.26 8.36
N GLN A 177 -1.11 17.35 8.89
CA GLN A 177 -1.80 16.29 8.14
C GLN A 177 -3.13 16.79 7.55
N PHE A 178 -3.11 17.89 6.78
CA PHE A 178 -4.34 18.59 6.37
C PHE A 178 -5.22 17.78 5.42
N ALA A 179 -4.67 16.87 4.61
CA ALA A 179 -5.50 15.95 3.82
C ALA A 179 -6.36 15.04 4.72
N LEU A 180 -5.81 14.54 5.84
CA LEU A 180 -6.58 13.75 6.80
C LEU A 180 -7.61 14.62 7.53
N CYS A 181 -7.26 15.86 7.87
CA CYS A 181 -8.20 16.84 8.37
C CYS A 181 -9.38 17.03 7.41
N THR A 182 -9.12 17.23 6.10
CA THR A 182 -10.17 17.39 5.09
C THR A 182 -11.09 16.18 5.04
N VAL A 183 -10.54 14.95 5.05
CA VAL A 183 -11.35 13.71 5.06
C VAL A 183 -12.24 13.65 6.30
N ILE A 184 -11.69 13.90 7.49
CA ILE A 184 -12.43 13.86 8.75
C ILE A 184 -13.54 14.93 8.75
N MET A 185 -13.20 16.16 8.34
CA MET A 185 -14.14 17.28 8.29
C MET A 185 -15.25 17.04 7.27
N PHE A 186 -14.93 16.40 6.14
CA PHE A 186 -15.93 15.99 5.16
C PHE A 186 -16.89 14.94 5.73
N ILE A 187 -16.41 13.96 6.51
CA ILE A 187 -17.26 12.99 7.20
C ILE A 187 -18.22 13.71 8.17
N VAL A 188 -17.71 14.65 8.96
CA VAL A 188 -18.52 15.44 9.90
C VAL A 188 -19.55 16.28 9.15
N LEU A 189 -19.16 16.94 8.05
CA LEU A 189 -20.03 17.74 7.19
C LEU A 189 -21.16 16.92 6.59
N LEU A 190 -20.84 15.75 6.04
CA LEU A 190 -21.83 14.84 5.46
C LEU A 190 -22.82 14.33 6.51
N ARG A 191 -22.37 14.17 7.76
CA ARG A 191 -23.20 13.65 8.85
C ARG A 191 -24.12 14.71 9.45
N LYS A 192 -23.56 15.81 9.93
CA LYS A 192 -24.30 16.88 10.63
C LYS A 192 -23.73 18.25 10.26
N PRO A 193 -24.09 18.84 9.10
CA PRO A 193 -23.46 20.07 8.61
C PRO A 193 -23.64 21.26 9.58
N LYS A 194 -24.75 21.30 10.32
CA LYS A 194 -25.04 22.35 11.30
C LYS A 194 -24.11 22.33 12.52
N ILE A 195 -23.43 21.22 12.79
CA ILE A 195 -22.57 21.06 13.98
C ILE A 195 -21.47 22.12 14.03
N PHE A 196 -20.98 22.54 12.85
CA PHE A 196 -19.94 23.55 12.70
C PHE A 196 -20.33 24.95 13.18
N LEU A 197 -21.63 25.25 13.24
CA LEU A 197 -22.15 26.52 13.71
C LEU A 197 -22.53 26.49 15.21
N GLU A 198 -22.53 25.31 15.83
CA GLU A 198 -22.92 25.12 17.22
C GLU A 198 -21.69 25.27 18.15
N LYS A 199 -21.84 25.94 19.30
CA LYS A 199 -20.80 25.95 20.34
C LYS A 199 -20.73 24.56 21.00
N PRO A 200 -19.54 23.97 21.21
CA PRO A 200 -18.20 24.57 21.13
C PRO A 200 -17.46 24.34 19.80
N HIS A 201 -18.06 23.68 18.80
CA HIS A 201 -17.36 23.22 17.60
C HIS A 201 -16.75 24.34 16.78
N ILE A 202 -17.36 25.53 16.81
CA ILE A 202 -16.81 26.74 16.21
C ILE A 202 -15.39 27.08 16.72
N TYR A 203 -15.08 26.77 17.98
CA TYR A 203 -13.74 26.98 18.55
C TYR A 203 -12.72 26.00 17.97
N PHE A 204 -13.11 24.74 17.70
CA PHE A 204 -12.22 23.80 17.02
C PHE A 204 -11.99 24.17 15.56
N LEU A 205 -13.03 24.70 14.87
CA LEU A 205 -12.87 25.24 13.52
C LEU A 205 -11.92 26.44 13.50
N PHE A 206 -12.08 27.35 14.46
CA PHE A 206 -11.17 28.47 14.62
C PHE A 206 -9.74 27.97 14.87
N LEU A 207 -9.56 26.98 15.74
CA LEU A 207 -8.26 26.35 15.99
C LEU A 207 -7.66 25.71 14.73
N LEU A 208 -8.46 24.99 13.93
CA LEU A 208 -8.04 24.44 12.64
C LEU A 208 -7.58 25.54 11.68
N PHE A 209 -8.31 26.66 11.63
CA PHE A 209 -7.92 27.82 10.82
C PHE A 209 -6.62 28.44 11.30
N VAL A 210 -6.43 28.58 12.62
CA VAL A 210 -5.17 29.06 13.23
C VAL A 210 -4.01 28.14 12.87
N PHE A 211 -4.18 26.81 12.93
CA PHE A 211 -3.13 25.88 12.51
C PHE A 211 -2.84 25.95 11.01
N ALA A 212 -3.87 26.02 10.17
CA ALA A 212 -3.70 26.19 8.73
C ALA A 212 -2.91 27.48 8.43
N PHE A 213 -3.27 28.58 9.09
CA PHE A 213 -2.58 29.86 8.94
C PHE A 213 -1.14 29.79 9.43
N PHE A 214 -0.90 29.23 10.63
CA PHE A 214 0.44 29.04 11.19
C PHE A 214 1.35 28.29 10.21
N TRP A 215 0.90 27.15 9.70
CA TRP A 215 1.68 26.36 8.76
C TRP A 215 1.91 27.07 7.42
N LEU A 216 0.93 27.85 6.94
CA LEU A 216 1.10 28.62 5.71
C LEU A 216 2.17 29.70 5.87
N VAL A 217 2.20 30.37 7.02
CA VAL A 217 3.25 31.33 7.38
C VAL A 217 4.60 30.62 7.50
N SER A 218 4.67 29.47 8.17
CA SER A 218 5.91 28.69 8.27
C SER A 218 6.45 28.25 6.91
N LEU A 219 5.57 27.80 6.00
CA LEU A 219 5.94 27.46 4.63
C LEU A 219 6.51 28.67 3.89
N TRP A 220 5.84 29.82 4.02
CA TRP A 220 6.30 31.05 3.40
C TRP A 220 7.70 31.44 3.90
N LEU A 221 7.93 31.38 5.21
CA LEU A 221 9.22 31.69 5.85
C LEU A 221 10.33 30.68 5.52
N SER A 222 10.00 29.42 5.27
CA SER A 222 10.98 28.37 4.94
C SER A 222 11.68 28.56 3.60
N GLN A 223 11.17 29.46 2.74
CA GLN A 223 11.66 29.72 1.39
C GLN A 223 11.81 28.48 0.50
N SER A 224 11.14 27.36 0.82
CA SER A 224 11.18 26.10 0.04
C SER A 224 10.55 26.22 -1.37
N TRP A 225 10.23 27.44 -1.80
CA TRP A 225 9.60 27.83 -3.05
C TRP A 225 10.47 28.81 -3.87
N ASN A 226 11.64 29.20 -3.34
CA ASN A 226 12.46 30.31 -3.85
C ASN A 226 13.46 29.90 -4.95
N ASP A 227 13.56 28.62 -5.29
CA ASP A 227 14.48 28.12 -6.34
C ASP A 227 13.98 28.38 -7.79
N ALA A 228 13.01 29.27 -7.97
CA ALA A 228 12.33 29.49 -9.23
C ALA A 228 12.48 30.94 -9.71
N ASP A 229 13.25 31.13 -10.79
CA ASP A 229 13.40 32.42 -11.46
C ASP A 229 12.11 32.86 -12.15
N GLY A 230 11.65 34.06 -11.80
CA GLY A 230 10.49 34.72 -12.41
C GLY A 230 9.15 34.40 -11.75
N VAL A 231 8.26 35.40 -11.69
CA VAL A 231 6.99 35.38 -10.94
C VAL A 231 6.12 34.16 -11.25
N MET A 232 6.01 33.76 -12.52
CA MET A 232 5.19 32.60 -12.90
C MET A 232 5.75 31.28 -12.37
N ASN A 233 7.08 31.13 -12.36
CA ASN A 233 7.73 29.95 -11.81
C ASN A 233 7.67 29.96 -10.29
N THR A 234 7.81 31.12 -9.65
CA THR A 234 7.60 31.28 -8.20
C THR A 234 6.18 30.88 -7.78
N VAL A 235 5.15 31.30 -8.52
CA VAL A 235 3.75 30.89 -8.24
C VAL A 235 3.56 29.38 -8.42
N LYS A 236 4.15 28.78 -9.46
CA LYS A 236 4.12 27.33 -9.67
C LYS A 236 4.87 26.58 -8.57
N ALA A 237 6.04 27.06 -8.17
CA ALA A 237 6.85 26.51 -7.08
C ALA A 237 6.09 26.61 -5.75
N TYR A 238 5.52 27.77 -5.44
CA TYR A 238 4.70 27.96 -4.24
C TYR A 238 3.46 27.04 -4.23
N ARG A 239 2.73 26.91 -5.35
CA ARG A 239 1.61 25.96 -5.47
C ARG A 239 2.07 24.52 -5.28
N ARG A 240 3.22 24.16 -5.86
CA ARG A 240 3.83 22.83 -5.70
C ARG A 240 4.19 22.60 -4.24
N SER A 241 4.79 23.58 -3.56
CA SER A 241 5.16 23.51 -2.15
C SER A 241 3.93 23.40 -1.25
N ILE A 242 2.87 24.19 -1.46
CA ILE A 242 1.60 24.02 -0.73
C ILE A 242 1.05 22.61 -0.92
N ARG A 243 1.01 22.11 -2.17
CA ARG A 243 0.53 20.74 -2.44
C ARG A 243 1.40 19.71 -1.72
N GLN A 244 2.72 19.85 -1.83
CA GLN A 244 3.70 18.93 -1.26
C GLN A 244 3.72 18.93 0.25
N GLN A 245 3.38 20.05 0.86
CA GLN A 245 3.45 20.22 2.29
C GLN A 245 2.09 19.85 2.92
N PHE A 246 0.98 20.45 2.46
CA PHE A 246 -0.31 20.31 3.14
C PHE A 246 -1.13 19.09 2.70
N PHE A 247 -0.95 18.62 1.46
CA PHE A 247 -1.83 17.64 0.84
C PHE A 247 -1.15 16.36 0.39
N VAL A 248 0.17 16.24 0.58
CA VAL A 248 0.89 14.98 0.32
C VAL A 248 0.69 13.98 1.44
N PHE A 249 0.30 14.38 2.65
CA PHE A 249 0.08 13.41 3.72
C PHE A 249 -1.33 13.48 4.32
N PRO A 250 -2.09 12.36 4.32
CA PRO A 250 -1.80 11.08 3.68
C PRO A 250 -1.77 11.19 2.15
N ASP A 251 -0.84 10.50 1.50
CA ASP A 251 -0.73 10.51 0.03
C ASP A 251 -1.75 9.52 -0.52
N LEU A 252 -2.96 9.98 -0.83
CA LEU A 252 -3.94 9.14 -1.52
C LEU A 252 -3.71 9.13 -3.03
N TYR A 253 -2.97 10.11 -3.55
CA TYR A 253 -2.81 10.30 -4.97
C TYR A 253 -1.87 9.25 -5.56
N LEU A 254 -0.63 9.15 -5.08
CA LEU A 254 0.35 8.23 -5.64
C LEU A 254 -0.01 6.75 -5.44
N PRO A 255 -0.25 6.24 -4.22
CA PRO A 255 -0.49 4.82 -4.01
C PRO A 255 -1.86 4.36 -4.53
N VAL A 256 -2.89 5.22 -4.49
CA VAL A 256 -4.28 4.84 -4.81
C VAL A 256 -4.74 5.46 -6.13
N ILE A 257 -4.99 6.76 -6.16
CA ILE A 257 -5.72 7.40 -7.27
C ILE A 257 -4.97 7.25 -8.60
N ASN A 258 -3.70 7.64 -8.64
CA ASN A 258 -2.86 7.62 -9.84
C ASN A 258 -2.65 6.18 -10.34
N LYS A 259 -2.45 5.22 -9.44
CA LYS A 259 -2.23 3.83 -9.82
C LYS A 259 -3.49 3.18 -10.39
N TRP A 260 -4.63 3.38 -9.76
CA TRP A 260 -5.90 2.93 -10.33
C TRP A 260 -6.26 3.65 -11.63
N ALA A 261 -6.07 4.96 -11.71
CA ALA A 261 -6.37 5.74 -12.91
C ALA A 261 -5.48 5.37 -14.11
N ARG A 262 -4.23 4.93 -13.88
CA ARG A 262 -3.34 4.48 -14.96
C ARG A 262 -3.63 3.07 -15.41
N THR A 263 -3.89 2.16 -14.47
CA THR A 263 -3.97 0.73 -14.80
C THR A 263 -5.39 0.25 -15.08
N LEU A 264 -6.38 0.74 -14.34
CA LEU A 264 -7.79 0.35 -14.42
C LEU A 264 -8.72 1.57 -14.29
N PRO A 265 -8.58 2.61 -15.14
CA PRO A 265 -9.35 3.86 -15.02
C PRO A 265 -10.87 3.65 -14.96
N ILE A 266 -11.43 2.79 -15.82
CA ILE A 266 -12.88 2.61 -15.92
C ILE A 266 -13.38 1.87 -14.70
N LEU A 267 -12.77 0.72 -14.38
CA LEU A 267 -13.16 -0.08 -13.24
C LEU A 267 -12.95 0.69 -11.92
N GLY A 268 -11.81 1.35 -11.77
CA GLY A 268 -11.51 2.19 -10.61
C GLY A 268 -12.51 3.32 -10.43
N PHE A 269 -12.91 3.99 -11.51
CA PHE A 269 -13.94 5.03 -11.48
C PHE A 269 -15.31 4.47 -11.05
N CYS A 270 -15.78 3.38 -11.67
CA CYS A 270 -17.07 2.78 -11.34
C CYS A 270 -17.12 2.28 -9.89
N LEU A 271 -16.06 1.63 -9.41
CA LEU A 271 -15.97 1.17 -8.03
C LEU A 271 -15.86 2.34 -7.04
N GLY A 272 -15.12 3.39 -7.38
CA GLY A 272 -15.05 4.63 -6.61
C GLY A 272 -16.42 5.29 -6.47
N LEU A 273 -17.19 5.37 -7.57
CA LEU A 273 -18.57 5.86 -7.54
C LEU A 273 -19.48 4.99 -6.67
N ALA A 274 -19.35 3.67 -6.72
CA ALA A 274 -20.13 2.76 -5.88
C ALA A 274 -19.84 2.99 -4.38
N VAL A 275 -18.56 3.17 -4.01
CA VAL A 275 -18.16 3.51 -2.64
C VAL A 275 -18.78 4.85 -2.24
N VAL A 276 -18.61 5.90 -3.05
CA VAL A 276 -19.17 7.24 -2.76
C VAL A 276 -20.70 7.18 -2.62
N TYR A 277 -21.39 6.46 -3.50
CA TYR A 277 -22.82 6.25 -3.44
C TYR A 277 -23.26 5.58 -2.12
N GLN A 278 -22.56 4.52 -1.70
CA GLN A 278 -22.86 3.87 -0.41
C GLN A 278 -22.66 4.82 0.76
N ILE A 279 -21.55 5.57 0.80
CA ILE A 279 -21.28 6.56 1.86
C ILE A 279 -22.38 7.61 1.92
N ILE A 280 -22.77 8.18 0.78
CA ILE A 280 -23.86 9.15 0.68
C ILE A 280 -25.18 8.59 1.20
N ARG A 281 -25.50 7.33 0.87
CA ARG A 281 -26.74 6.68 1.28
C ARG A 281 -26.81 6.43 2.78
N ILE A 282 -25.73 5.89 3.37
CA ILE A 282 -25.71 5.53 4.79
C ILE A 282 -25.42 6.71 5.72
N ARG A 283 -25.03 7.88 5.19
CA ARG A 283 -24.58 9.03 5.99
C ARG A 283 -25.58 9.49 7.05
N LYS A 284 -26.86 9.18 6.93
CA LYS A 284 -27.92 9.53 7.90
C LYS A 284 -28.42 8.34 8.73
N SER A 285 -27.90 7.14 8.51
CA SER A 285 -28.29 5.93 9.24
C SER A 285 -27.73 5.90 10.66
N THR A 286 -28.13 4.97 11.51
CA THR A 286 -27.48 4.81 12.83
C THR A 286 -26.00 4.45 12.69
N LEU A 287 -25.18 4.76 13.69
CA LEU A 287 -23.73 4.44 13.67
C LEU A 287 -23.49 2.96 13.40
N GLU A 288 -24.30 2.08 13.99
CA GLU A 288 -24.23 0.63 13.77
C GLU A 288 -24.42 0.26 12.29
N VAL A 289 -25.42 0.83 11.61
CA VAL A 289 -25.67 0.59 10.18
C VAL A 289 -24.51 1.10 9.32
N ILE A 290 -23.91 2.23 9.71
CA ILE A 290 -22.73 2.77 9.03
C ILE A 290 -21.56 1.80 9.16
N LEU A 291 -21.20 1.42 10.39
CA LEU A 291 -20.04 0.56 10.64
C LEU A 291 -20.21 -0.86 10.06
N LYS A 292 -21.47 -1.32 9.90
CA LYS A 292 -21.81 -2.57 9.21
C LYS A 292 -21.71 -2.49 7.68
N ASN A 293 -21.54 -1.30 7.09
CA ASN A 293 -21.46 -1.18 5.64
C ASN A 293 -20.03 -1.49 5.14
N PRO A 294 -19.88 -2.35 4.11
CA PRO A 294 -18.56 -2.72 3.56
C PRO A 294 -17.78 -1.57 2.92
N ALA A 295 -18.44 -0.45 2.60
CA ALA A 295 -17.74 0.76 2.13
C ALA A 295 -16.86 1.38 3.22
N ILE A 296 -17.19 1.18 4.51
CA ILE A 296 -16.42 1.78 5.61
C ILE A 296 -15.02 1.18 5.71
N PRO A 297 -14.81 -0.15 5.80
CA PRO A 297 -13.46 -0.69 5.77
C PRO A 297 -12.68 -0.33 4.51
N VAL A 298 -13.33 -0.29 3.34
CA VAL A 298 -12.68 0.13 2.09
C VAL A 298 -12.11 1.54 2.23
N VAL A 299 -12.92 2.51 2.67
CA VAL A 299 -12.47 3.90 2.87
C VAL A 299 -11.36 3.97 3.93
N VAL A 300 -11.50 3.25 5.05
CA VAL A 300 -10.48 3.25 6.11
C VAL A 300 -9.15 2.70 5.60
N VAL A 301 -9.14 1.57 4.88
CA VAL A 301 -7.90 1.03 4.33
C VAL A 301 -7.31 1.96 3.26
N VAL A 302 -8.13 2.52 2.37
CA VAL A 302 -7.64 3.51 1.38
C VAL A 302 -6.94 4.68 2.06
N VAL A 303 -7.51 5.19 3.16
CA VAL A 303 -6.87 6.25 3.96
C VAL A 303 -5.58 5.74 4.60
N LEU A 304 -5.57 4.56 5.21
CA LEU A 304 -4.38 3.96 5.82
C LEU A 304 -3.25 3.75 4.80
N MET A 305 -3.57 3.39 3.55
CA MET A 305 -2.57 3.25 2.49
C MET A 305 -1.95 4.59 2.08
N GLY A 306 -2.63 5.73 2.31
CA GLY A 306 -2.01 7.03 2.14
C GLY A 306 -1.20 7.49 3.36
N VAL A 307 -1.59 7.06 4.56
CA VAL A 307 -0.84 7.34 5.81
C VAL A 307 0.45 6.52 5.85
N GLN A 308 0.37 5.26 5.44
CA GLN A 308 1.49 4.34 5.36
C GLN A 308 1.54 3.77 3.95
N PRO A 309 2.15 4.53 3.00
CA PRO A 309 2.33 4.06 1.65
C PRO A 309 3.01 2.69 1.63
N PRO A 310 2.51 1.72 0.84
CA PRO A 310 3.21 0.46 0.66
C PRO A 310 4.58 0.73 0.02
N ASN A 311 5.56 -0.13 0.30
CA ASN A 311 6.89 -0.05 -0.32
C ASN A 311 6.83 -0.09 -1.86
N PHE A 312 5.77 -0.71 -2.39
CA PHE A 312 5.51 -0.80 -3.83
C PHE A 312 4.15 -0.19 -4.15
N PHE A 313 4.13 0.83 -5.01
CA PHE A 313 2.92 1.49 -5.47
C PHE A 313 2.30 0.72 -6.63
N GLU A 314 1.56 -0.34 -6.34
CA GLU A 314 0.93 -1.17 -7.37
C GLU A 314 -0.47 -1.62 -6.92
N THR A 315 -1.39 -1.70 -7.87
CA THR A 315 -2.80 -2.02 -7.59
C THR A 315 -2.98 -3.44 -7.05
N ARG A 316 -2.06 -4.37 -7.37
CA ARG A 316 -2.08 -5.75 -6.87
C ARG A 316 -1.98 -5.86 -5.34
N TYR A 317 -1.33 -4.90 -4.68
CA TYR A 317 -1.24 -4.87 -3.22
C TYR A 317 -2.55 -4.42 -2.55
N MET A 318 -3.56 -4.01 -3.32
CA MET A 318 -4.90 -3.66 -2.83
C MET A 318 -5.92 -4.80 -3.01
N TYR A 319 -5.51 -5.95 -3.55
CA TYR A 319 -6.41 -7.04 -3.91
C TYR A 319 -7.16 -7.70 -2.75
N PHE A 320 -6.71 -7.51 -1.51
CA PHE A 320 -7.45 -7.96 -0.34
C PHE A 320 -8.70 -7.13 -0.05
N LEU A 321 -8.78 -5.90 -0.59
CA LEU A 321 -9.99 -5.10 -0.58
C LEU A 321 -10.97 -5.49 -1.67
N TYR A 322 -10.51 -6.19 -2.72
CA TYR A 322 -11.33 -6.51 -3.88
C TYR A 322 -12.66 -7.19 -3.51
N PRO A 323 -12.72 -8.19 -2.61
CA PRO A 323 -13.99 -8.79 -2.22
C PRO A 323 -14.96 -7.81 -1.54
N LEU A 324 -14.46 -6.92 -0.68
CA LEU A 324 -15.29 -5.88 -0.05
C LEU A 324 -15.82 -4.90 -1.07
N VAL A 325 -14.97 -4.51 -2.02
CA VAL A 325 -15.35 -3.59 -3.10
C VAL A 325 -16.40 -4.24 -4.01
N LEU A 326 -16.32 -5.55 -4.27
CA LEU A 326 -17.39 -6.28 -4.95
C LEU A 326 -18.69 -6.30 -4.14
N CYS A 327 -18.63 -6.49 -2.82
CA CYS A 327 -19.83 -6.35 -1.97
C CYS A 327 -20.44 -4.96 -2.08
N VAL A 328 -19.62 -3.89 -2.06
CA VAL A 328 -20.08 -2.51 -2.28
C VAL A 328 -20.73 -2.34 -3.65
N ALA A 329 -20.14 -2.92 -4.70
CA ALA A 329 -20.68 -2.86 -6.05
C ALA A 329 -22.03 -3.58 -6.14
N LEU A 330 -22.15 -4.80 -5.60
CA LEU A 330 -23.40 -5.58 -5.59
C LEU A 330 -24.49 -4.91 -4.76
N LEU A 331 -24.16 -4.36 -3.59
CA LEU A 331 -25.09 -3.58 -2.78
C LEU A 331 -25.58 -2.35 -3.55
N SER A 332 -24.68 -1.63 -4.23
CA SER A 332 -25.03 -0.47 -5.05
C SER A 332 -25.93 -0.87 -6.22
N ALA A 333 -25.61 -1.96 -6.92
CA ALA A 333 -26.41 -2.48 -8.03
C ALA A 333 -27.82 -2.89 -7.58
N GLY A 334 -27.94 -3.63 -6.46
CA GLY A 334 -29.24 -4.01 -5.89
C GLY A 334 -30.10 -2.80 -5.53
N GLN A 335 -29.48 -1.80 -4.93
CA GLN A 335 -30.13 -0.57 -4.52
C GLN A 335 -30.57 0.32 -5.68
N VAL A 336 -29.76 0.41 -6.74
CA VAL A 336 -30.12 1.08 -8.00
C VAL A 336 -31.25 0.32 -8.69
N ALA A 337 -31.18 -1.01 -8.73
CA ALA A 337 -32.23 -1.85 -9.31
C ALA A 337 -33.57 -1.73 -8.57
N GLU A 338 -33.55 -1.61 -7.23
CA GLU A 338 -34.75 -1.32 -6.43
C GLU A 338 -35.33 0.08 -6.72
N ALA A 339 -34.46 1.08 -6.91
CA ALA A 339 -34.89 2.43 -7.28
C ALA A 339 -35.55 2.45 -8.67
N LEU A 340 -34.92 1.81 -9.65
CA LEU A 340 -35.44 1.67 -11.01
C LEU A 340 -36.72 0.83 -11.06
N GLY A 341 -36.76 -0.28 -10.33
CA GLY A 341 -37.95 -1.13 -10.24
C GLY A 341 -39.16 -0.36 -9.70
N ARG A 342 -38.97 0.47 -8.67
CA ARG A 342 -40.05 1.34 -8.17
C ARG A 342 -40.60 2.30 -9.23
N TYR A 343 -39.76 2.76 -10.17
CA TYR A 343 -40.16 3.68 -11.23
C TYR A 343 -40.82 2.97 -12.42
N PHE A 344 -40.27 1.84 -12.86
CA PHE A 344 -40.72 1.16 -14.07
C PHE A 344 -41.69 0.00 -13.80
N THR A 345 -41.44 -0.88 -12.83
CA THR A 345 -42.26 -2.09 -12.58
C THR A 345 -42.09 -2.67 -11.16
N LYS A 346 -43.20 -2.98 -10.45
CA LYS A 346 -43.16 -3.63 -9.11
C LYS A 346 -42.74 -5.11 -9.10
N SER A 347 -42.25 -5.65 -10.22
CA SER A 347 -41.95 -7.08 -10.35
C SER A 347 -40.58 -7.44 -9.78
N LYS A 348 -40.55 -8.29 -8.75
CA LYS A 348 -39.31 -8.84 -8.17
C LYS A 348 -38.42 -9.56 -9.20
N ARG A 349 -39.00 -10.12 -10.27
CA ARG A 349 -38.22 -10.78 -11.35
C ARG A 349 -37.45 -9.75 -12.17
N ILE A 350 -38.07 -8.62 -12.50
CA ILE A 350 -37.43 -7.55 -13.30
C ILE A 350 -36.26 -6.94 -12.53
N THR A 351 -36.42 -6.69 -11.22
CA THR A 351 -35.30 -6.21 -10.38
C THR A 351 -34.11 -7.17 -10.42
N LYS A 352 -34.32 -8.49 -10.37
CA LYS A 352 -33.23 -9.48 -10.50
C LYS A 352 -32.54 -9.39 -11.85
N TYR A 353 -33.29 -9.28 -12.95
CA TYR A 353 -32.70 -9.12 -14.28
C TYR A 353 -31.92 -7.82 -14.44
N ILE A 354 -32.38 -6.71 -13.83
CA ILE A 354 -31.62 -5.45 -13.80
C ILE A 354 -30.31 -5.64 -13.05
N ILE A 355 -30.32 -6.31 -11.89
CA ILE A 355 -29.08 -6.59 -11.13
C ILE A 355 -28.11 -7.42 -11.97
N ILE A 356 -28.58 -8.50 -12.59
CA ILE A 356 -27.76 -9.35 -13.46
C ILE A 356 -27.21 -8.52 -14.63
N GLY A 357 -28.05 -7.72 -15.29
CA GLY A 357 -27.65 -6.83 -16.38
C GLY A 357 -26.59 -5.81 -15.96
N LEU A 358 -26.74 -5.17 -14.79
CA LEU A 358 -25.74 -4.26 -14.23
C LEU A 358 -24.41 -4.97 -13.92
N CYS A 359 -24.46 -6.21 -13.42
CA CYS A 359 -23.26 -6.99 -13.13
C CYS A 359 -22.54 -7.40 -14.42
N LEU A 360 -23.28 -7.88 -15.43
CA LEU A 360 -22.73 -8.23 -16.74
C LEU A 360 -22.17 -7.00 -17.46
N PHE A 361 -22.87 -5.88 -17.39
CA PHE A 361 -22.38 -4.61 -17.92
C PHE A 361 -21.10 -4.16 -17.20
N GLY A 362 -21.08 -4.21 -15.87
CA GLY A 362 -19.87 -3.93 -15.08
C GLY A 362 -18.71 -4.85 -15.46
N PHE A 363 -18.95 -6.14 -15.66
CA PHE A 363 -17.95 -7.09 -16.13
C PHE A 363 -17.43 -6.74 -17.52
N SER A 364 -18.31 -6.36 -18.45
CA SER A 364 -17.92 -5.94 -19.80
C SER A 364 -17.08 -4.65 -19.85
N LEU A 365 -17.14 -3.84 -18.78
CA LEU A 365 -16.32 -2.64 -18.60
C LEU A 365 -14.98 -2.92 -17.90
N THR A 366 -14.71 -4.16 -17.49
CA THR A 366 -13.45 -4.48 -16.84
C THR A 366 -12.31 -4.48 -17.86
N GLU A 367 -11.30 -3.64 -17.62
CA GLU A 367 -10.11 -3.57 -18.47
C GLU A 367 -9.17 -4.76 -18.26
N ASP A 368 -9.32 -5.44 -17.12
CA ASP A 368 -8.54 -6.60 -16.69
C ASP A 368 -8.96 -7.89 -17.45
N PHE A 369 -10.27 -8.10 -17.62
CA PHE A 369 -10.84 -9.31 -18.23
C PHE A 369 -11.38 -9.05 -19.63
N ASP A 370 -10.59 -8.44 -20.50
CA ASP A 370 -10.91 -8.37 -21.93
C ASP A 370 -11.08 -9.79 -22.50
N THR A 371 -12.15 -10.05 -23.24
CA THR A 371 -12.39 -11.35 -23.87
C THR A 371 -11.25 -11.75 -24.81
N PHE A 372 -10.55 -10.78 -25.40
CA PHE A 372 -9.35 -11.06 -26.19
C PHE A 372 -8.25 -11.70 -25.35
N HIS A 373 -8.06 -11.25 -24.10
CA HIS A 373 -7.07 -11.82 -23.18
C HIS A 373 -7.36 -13.30 -22.92
N LEU A 374 -8.63 -13.65 -22.64
CA LEU A 374 -9.03 -15.04 -22.39
C LEU A 374 -8.84 -15.94 -23.62
N CYS A 375 -9.14 -15.43 -24.82
CA CYS A 375 -8.99 -16.21 -26.06
C CYS A 375 -7.54 -16.35 -26.55
N HIS A 376 -6.62 -15.49 -26.09
CA HIS A 376 -5.21 -15.47 -26.53
C HIS A 376 -4.24 -15.64 -25.37
N ALA A 377 -4.64 -16.40 -24.33
CA ALA A 377 -3.85 -16.63 -23.13
C ALA A 377 -2.42 -17.14 -23.41
N ASN A 378 -2.24 -17.87 -24.52
CA ASN A 378 -0.96 -18.45 -24.94
C ASN A 378 -0.12 -17.56 -25.87
N SER A 379 -0.60 -16.37 -26.23
CA SER A 379 0.19 -15.44 -27.06
C SER A 379 1.33 -14.82 -26.24
N ASP A 380 2.49 -14.60 -26.87
CA ASP A 380 3.64 -13.97 -26.20
C ASP A 380 3.27 -12.60 -25.61
N ALA A 381 2.41 -11.84 -26.29
CA ALA A 381 1.93 -10.54 -25.81
C ALA A 381 1.18 -10.63 -24.47
N VAL A 382 0.37 -11.67 -24.29
CA VAL A 382 -0.34 -11.93 -23.03
C VAL A 382 0.58 -12.57 -22.00
N ALA A 383 1.32 -13.62 -22.40
CA ALA A 383 2.19 -14.38 -21.53
C ALA A 383 3.25 -13.50 -20.85
N TYR A 384 3.87 -12.61 -21.62
CA TYR A 384 4.93 -11.70 -21.18
C TYR A 384 4.47 -10.26 -20.94
N ARG A 385 3.19 -9.97 -21.20
CA ARG A 385 2.57 -8.66 -20.95
C ARG A 385 3.30 -7.54 -21.69
N THR A 386 3.41 -7.71 -23.01
CA THR A 386 4.07 -6.77 -23.92
C THR A 386 3.03 -6.05 -24.79
N GLY A 387 3.46 -4.97 -25.48
CA GLY A 387 2.60 -4.18 -26.34
C GLY A 387 1.40 -3.59 -25.58
N LYS A 388 0.17 -3.89 -26.04
CA LYS A 388 -1.06 -3.35 -25.41
C LYS A 388 -1.26 -3.75 -23.94
N TYR A 389 -0.60 -4.83 -23.50
CA TYR A 389 -0.71 -5.35 -22.14
C TYR A 389 0.35 -4.79 -21.18
N GLU A 390 1.32 -4.03 -21.69
CA GLU A 390 2.40 -3.47 -20.87
C GLU A 390 1.88 -2.54 -19.77
N ARG A 391 0.78 -1.81 -20.03
CA ARG A 391 0.12 -0.96 -19.01
C ARG A 391 -0.40 -1.72 -17.80
N PHE A 392 -0.57 -3.04 -17.91
CA PHE A 392 -1.05 -3.91 -16.83
C PHE A 392 0.07 -4.62 -16.09
N SER A 393 1.35 -4.39 -16.42
CA SER A 393 2.50 -5.03 -15.75
C SER A 393 2.51 -4.75 -14.23
N ASP A 394 2.19 -3.51 -13.83
CA ASP A 394 2.00 -3.07 -12.44
C ASP A 394 0.83 -3.77 -11.72
N HIS A 395 -0.08 -4.41 -12.47
CA HIS A 395 -1.31 -5.03 -11.93
C HIS A 395 -1.27 -6.57 -11.97
N TRP A 396 -0.75 -7.17 -13.04
CA TRP A 396 -0.74 -8.61 -13.23
C TRP A 396 0.52 -9.32 -12.75
N TYR A 397 1.49 -8.59 -12.18
CA TYR A 397 2.88 -9.03 -12.12
C TYR A 397 3.50 -9.03 -13.52
N GLN A 398 4.80 -8.80 -13.67
CA GLN A 398 5.46 -8.86 -14.97
C GLN A 398 6.00 -10.27 -15.17
N ARG A 399 5.85 -10.86 -16.36
CA ARG A 399 6.42 -12.19 -16.66
C ARG A 399 7.47 -11.97 -17.73
N TRP A 400 8.68 -12.41 -17.46
CA TRP A 400 9.76 -12.31 -18.43
C TRP A 400 10.06 -13.67 -19.02
N ASP A 401 10.60 -13.65 -20.23
CA ASP A 401 11.14 -14.84 -20.86
C ASP A 401 12.56 -15.09 -20.33
N PHE A 402 12.66 -15.87 -19.27
CA PHE A 402 13.94 -16.31 -18.69
C PHE A 402 14.47 -17.60 -19.31
N GLU A 403 13.61 -18.37 -19.97
CA GLU A 403 13.92 -19.68 -20.54
C GLU A 403 14.79 -19.52 -21.80
N TRP A 404 14.38 -18.69 -22.76
CA TRP A 404 15.12 -18.51 -24.01
C TRP A 404 16.53 -17.93 -23.81
N PRO A 405 16.74 -16.89 -22.98
CA PRO A 405 18.09 -16.42 -22.67
C PRO A 405 18.96 -17.46 -21.97
N ALA A 406 18.40 -18.28 -21.08
CA ALA A 406 19.14 -19.37 -20.46
C ALA A 406 19.51 -20.46 -21.48
N GLU A 407 18.59 -20.86 -22.36
CA GLU A 407 18.87 -21.80 -23.44
C GLU A 407 19.96 -21.28 -24.39
N PHE A 408 19.89 -19.99 -24.73
CA PHE A 408 20.92 -19.33 -25.53
C PHE A 408 22.29 -19.43 -24.85
N LEU A 409 22.39 -19.07 -23.56
CA LEU A 409 23.62 -19.19 -22.78
C LEU A 409 24.11 -20.63 -22.68
N ASN A 410 23.23 -21.60 -22.40
CA ASN A 410 23.58 -23.01 -22.32
C ASN A 410 24.24 -23.52 -23.61
N ARG A 411 23.80 -23.02 -24.78
CA ARG A 411 24.35 -23.39 -26.10
C ARG A 411 25.59 -22.58 -26.50
N ALA A 412 25.64 -21.30 -26.12
CA ALA A 412 26.69 -20.37 -26.57
C ALA A 412 27.96 -20.38 -25.69
N THR A 413 27.85 -20.85 -24.45
CA THR A 413 28.95 -20.89 -23.48
C THR A 413 29.68 -22.23 -23.45
N TYR A 414 30.98 -22.17 -23.14
CA TYR A 414 31.87 -23.32 -23.03
C TYR A 414 32.46 -23.43 -21.62
N ASP A 415 33.03 -24.60 -21.30
CA ASP A 415 33.72 -24.79 -20.03
C ASP A 415 34.93 -23.84 -19.95
N GLY A 416 35.00 -23.08 -18.85
CA GLY A 416 36.00 -22.03 -18.63
C GLY A 416 35.53 -20.60 -19.00
N ASP A 417 34.34 -20.44 -19.59
CA ASP A 417 33.69 -19.13 -19.66
C ASP A 417 33.09 -18.75 -18.29
N THR A 418 33.15 -17.47 -17.91
CA THR A 418 32.48 -16.99 -16.68
C THR A 418 31.10 -16.46 -17.02
N ILE A 419 30.07 -16.93 -16.31
CA ILE A 419 28.70 -16.41 -16.43
C ILE A 419 28.34 -15.63 -15.16
N ILE A 420 27.95 -14.37 -15.34
CA ILE A 420 27.47 -13.50 -14.28
C ILE A 420 26.02 -13.12 -14.58
N VAL A 421 25.13 -13.40 -13.66
CA VAL A 421 23.70 -13.10 -13.76
C VAL A 421 23.38 -11.94 -12.84
N SER A 422 22.86 -10.84 -13.37
CA SER A 422 22.41 -9.72 -12.53
C SER A 422 21.20 -10.11 -11.69
N ARG A 423 21.10 -9.54 -10.48
CA ARG A 423 19.94 -9.63 -9.58
C ARG A 423 18.57 -9.52 -10.26
N ASP A 424 18.45 -8.67 -11.28
CA ASP A 424 17.16 -8.39 -11.91
C ASP A 424 16.69 -9.52 -12.82
N VAL A 425 17.62 -10.40 -13.23
CA VAL A 425 17.36 -11.56 -14.09
C VAL A 425 17.82 -12.87 -13.44
N ASP A 426 17.93 -12.90 -12.10
CA ASP A 426 18.40 -14.06 -11.33
C ASP A 426 17.57 -15.33 -11.54
N THR A 427 16.29 -15.18 -11.87
CA THR A 427 15.34 -16.25 -12.19
C THR A 427 15.78 -17.07 -13.41
N LEU A 428 16.62 -16.48 -14.29
CA LEU A 428 17.29 -17.17 -15.39
C LEU A 428 18.09 -18.38 -14.90
N GLY A 429 18.62 -18.31 -13.67
CA GLY A 429 19.33 -19.39 -13.00
C GLY A 429 18.55 -20.70 -12.85
N PHE A 430 17.21 -20.64 -12.82
CA PHE A 430 16.38 -21.85 -12.79
C PHE A 430 16.49 -22.69 -14.07
N TYR A 431 16.78 -22.05 -15.22
CA TYR A 431 16.88 -22.69 -16.53
C TYR A 431 18.34 -22.87 -17.00
N LEU A 432 19.32 -22.29 -16.28
CA LEU A 432 20.73 -22.47 -16.59
C LEU A 432 21.24 -23.83 -16.11
N SER A 433 21.88 -24.54 -17.03
CA SER A 433 22.59 -25.80 -16.74
C SER A 433 24.07 -25.58 -16.42
N ARG A 434 24.60 -24.39 -16.70
CA ARG A 434 26.00 -24.00 -16.50
C ARG A 434 26.20 -23.43 -15.10
N GLU A 435 27.44 -23.47 -14.61
CA GLU A 435 27.77 -22.74 -13.38
C GLU A 435 27.76 -21.23 -13.63
N TYR A 436 27.18 -20.50 -12.69
CA TYR A 436 27.03 -19.05 -12.76
C TYR A 436 27.15 -18.43 -11.39
N THR A 437 27.49 -17.14 -11.37
CA THR A 437 27.54 -16.32 -10.16
C THR A 437 26.52 -15.20 -10.27
N ILE A 438 25.83 -14.89 -9.17
CA ILE A 438 24.86 -13.80 -9.12
C ILE A 438 25.56 -12.50 -8.73
N TYR A 439 25.39 -11.45 -9.52
CA TYR A 439 25.78 -10.10 -9.14
C TYR A 439 24.61 -9.37 -8.47
N PHE A 440 24.76 -9.12 -7.17
CA PHE A 440 23.76 -8.46 -6.34
C PHE A 440 24.41 -7.31 -5.56
N PRO A 441 24.31 -6.06 -6.03
CA PRO A 441 25.07 -4.95 -5.45
C PRO A 441 24.59 -4.65 -4.03
N ARG A 442 25.51 -4.23 -3.13
CA ARG A 442 25.19 -4.02 -1.70
C ARG A 442 24.25 -2.85 -1.42
N ASP A 443 24.18 -1.89 -2.35
CA ASP A 443 23.28 -0.73 -2.28
C ASP A 443 21.83 -1.08 -2.66
N ALA A 444 21.58 -2.32 -3.07
CA ALA A 444 20.25 -2.82 -3.33
C ALA A 444 19.35 -2.82 -2.08
N ALA A 445 18.13 -2.29 -2.24
CA ALA A 445 17.15 -2.19 -1.15
C ALA A 445 16.77 -3.53 -0.50
N ASP A 446 16.92 -4.63 -1.22
CA ASP A 446 16.59 -6.01 -0.82
C ASP A 446 17.83 -6.88 -0.59
N TYR A 447 19.04 -6.31 -0.65
CA TYR A 447 20.29 -7.04 -0.38
C TYR A 447 20.22 -7.81 0.94
N GLU A 448 19.76 -7.15 2.01
CA GLU A 448 19.64 -7.74 3.35
C GLU A 448 18.72 -8.96 3.39
N VAL A 449 17.67 -8.97 2.55
CA VAL A 449 16.67 -10.04 2.56
C VAL A 449 17.20 -11.27 1.83
N VAL A 450 18.05 -11.08 0.82
CA VAL A 450 18.54 -12.10 -0.11
C VAL A 450 19.92 -12.65 0.26
N SER A 451 20.78 -11.83 0.87
CA SER A 451 22.17 -12.14 1.17
C SER A 451 22.33 -13.18 2.28
N ARG A 452 23.14 -14.24 2.07
CA ARG A 452 23.45 -15.29 3.04
C ARG A 452 24.94 -15.56 3.14
N ASP A 453 25.33 -16.22 4.23
CA ASP A 453 26.70 -16.63 4.52
C ASP A 453 27.70 -15.46 4.41
N ARG A 454 27.42 -14.37 5.13
CA ARG A 454 28.21 -13.12 5.08
C ARG A 454 28.27 -12.49 3.68
N GLY A 455 27.21 -12.67 2.89
CA GLY A 455 27.07 -12.12 1.54
C GLY A 455 27.76 -12.87 0.41
N THR A 456 28.20 -14.11 0.63
CA THR A 456 28.81 -14.93 -0.43
C THR A 456 27.80 -15.79 -1.19
N ARG A 457 26.54 -15.87 -0.72
CA ARG A 457 25.49 -16.69 -1.33
C ARG A 457 24.15 -15.97 -1.42
N GLU A 458 23.42 -16.32 -2.47
CA GLU A 458 22.03 -15.89 -2.68
C GLU A 458 21.07 -16.90 -2.02
N LEU A 459 20.03 -16.40 -1.33
CA LEU A 459 19.11 -17.18 -0.51
C LEU A 459 18.37 -18.30 -1.27
N TRP A 460 17.81 -18.00 -2.44
CA TRP A 460 16.83 -18.86 -3.10
C TRP A 460 17.46 -19.95 -3.96
N SER A 461 18.54 -19.62 -4.65
CA SER A 461 19.31 -20.52 -5.51
C SER A 461 20.48 -21.19 -4.78
N GLY A 462 20.95 -20.62 -3.68
CA GLY A 462 22.15 -21.07 -2.97
C GLY A 462 23.45 -20.87 -3.78
N LYS A 463 23.39 -20.17 -4.91
CA LYS A 463 24.53 -19.95 -5.80
C LYS A 463 25.49 -18.88 -5.24
N PRO A 464 26.76 -18.90 -5.69
CA PRO A 464 27.72 -17.86 -5.33
C PRO A 464 27.17 -16.48 -5.68
N MET A 465 27.35 -15.53 -4.77
CA MET A 465 26.91 -14.15 -4.92
C MET A 465 28.12 -13.22 -4.74
N ILE A 466 28.21 -12.24 -5.62
CA ILE A 466 29.18 -11.13 -5.55
C ILE A 466 28.41 -9.81 -5.54
N SER A 467 28.98 -8.78 -4.92
CA SER A 467 28.24 -7.56 -4.59
C SER A 467 29.00 -6.27 -4.85
N SER A 468 30.22 -6.36 -5.38
CA SER A 468 31.08 -5.23 -5.71
C SER A 468 31.79 -5.40 -7.05
N ILE A 469 32.13 -4.29 -7.70
CA ILE A 469 32.89 -4.31 -8.96
C ILE A 469 34.26 -4.99 -8.80
N PRO A 470 35.03 -4.78 -7.71
CA PRO A 470 36.27 -5.53 -7.49
C PRO A 470 36.08 -7.06 -7.49
N GLU A 471 35.00 -7.57 -6.91
CA GLU A 471 34.69 -9.02 -6.94
C GLU A 471 34.32 -9.50 -8.36
N VAL A 472 33.64 -8.67 -9.16
CA VAL A 472 33.37 -8.95 -10.58
C VAL A 472 34.67 -9.07 -11.38
N ILE A 473 35.60 -8.14 -11.16
CA ILE A 473 36.92 -8.15 -11.81
C ILE A 473 37.72 -9.39 -11.39
N ASP A 474 37.74 -9.72 -10.10
CA ASP A 474 38.47 -10.88 -9.57
C ASP A 474 37.93 -12.20 -10.14
N LEU A 475 36.60 -12.34 -10.22
CA LEU A 475 35.95 -13.51 -10.82
C LEU A 475 36.28 -13.67 -12.33
N ALA A 476 36.46 -12.56 -13.04
CA ALA A 476 36.77 -12.57 -14.47
C ALA A 476 38.27 -12.73 -14.79
N ARG A 477 39.17 -12.61 -13.79
CA ARG A 477 40.64 -12.53 -14.02
C ARG A 477 41.20 -13.69 -14.84
N ASN A 478 40.66 -14.89 -14.67
CA ASN A 478 41.15 -16.11 -15.34
C ASN A 478 40.34 -16.49 -16.58
N SER A 479 39.36 -15.68 -16.97
CA SER A 479 38.39 -16.01 -18.01
C SER A 479 38.65 -15.21 -19.27
N LYS A 480 38.80 -15.91 -20.39
CA LYS A 480 38.95 -15.26 -21.71
C LYS A 480 37.66 -14.61 -22.17
N ARG A 481 36.53 -15.11 -21.69
CA ARG A 481 35.18 -14.67 -22.04
C ARG A 481 34.33 -14.57 -20.79
N VAL A 482 33.63 -13.45 -20.67
CA VAL A 482 32.64 -13.20 -19.63
C VAL A 482 31.29 -12.98 -20.29
N TRP A 483 30.28 -13.70 -19.81
CA TRP A 483 28.90 -13.57 -20.23
C TRP A 483 28.11 -12.89 -19.13
N LEU A 484 27.52 -11.74 -19.43
CA LEU A 484 26.66 -11.01 -18.51
C LEU A 484 25.20 -11.17 -18.95
N ALA A 485 24.34 -11.67 -18.05
CA ALA A 485 22.89 -11.62 -18.24
C ALA A 485 22.32 -10.45 -17.43
N LEU A 486 21.69 -9.48 -18.11
CA LEU A 486 21.32 -8.19 -17.56
C LEU A 486 19.88 -7.81 -17.94
N TYR A 487 19.26 -6.97 -17.10
CA TYR A 487 18.08 -6.23 -17.51
C TYR A 487 18.51 -4.96 -18.29
N PRO A 488 17.90 -4.67 -19.47
CA PRO A 488 18.18 -3.49 -20.27
C PRO A 488 18.18 -2.20 -19.44
N GLY A 489 19.22 -1.39 -19.58
CA GLY A 489 19.37 -0.08 -18.93
C GLY A 489 19.92 -0.14 -17.51
N TRP A 490 19.32 -0.90 -16.59
CA TRP A 490 19.75 -0.89 -15.17
C TRP A 490 21.06 -1.67 -14.94
N GLY A 491 21.18 -2.86 -15.53
CA GLY A 491 22.40 -3.67 -15.43
C GLY A 491 23.55 -3.10 -16.26
N SER A 492 23.24 -2.52 -17.42
CA SER A 492 24.23 -1.95 -18.35
C SER A 492 24.90 -0.68 -17.82
N LEU A 493 24.24 0.08 -16.93
CA LEU A 493 24.81 1.29 -16.34
C LEU A 493 25.84 1.01 -15.22
N LYS A 494 25.71 -0.12 -14.50
CA LYS A 494 26.64 -0.47 -13.40
C LYS A 494 27.72 -1.47 -13.81
N LEU A 495 27.47 -2.28 -14.85
CA LEU A 495 28.39 -3.29 -15.36
C LEU A 495 28.86 -2.97 -16.79
N ASP A 496 29.04 -1.68 -17.10
CA ASP A 496 29.62 -1.27 -18.37
C ASP A 496 31.04 -1.89 -18.53
N PRO A 497 31.29 -2.71 -19.58
CA PRO A 497 32.52 -3.48 -19.73
C PRO A 497 33.78 -2.62 -19.71
N GLU A 498 33.76 -1.45 -20.34
CA GLU A 498 34.92 -0.54 -20.38
C GLU A 498 35.16 0.14 -19.03
N SER A 499 34.10 0.38 -18.26
CA SER A 499 34.21 0.88 -16.88
C SER A 499 34.71 -0.20 -15.90
N VAL A 500 34.31 -1.47 -16.10
CA VAL A 500 34.69 -2.60 -15.24
C VAL A 500 36.09 -3.14 -15.57
N TRP A 501 36.42 -3.26 -16.86
CA TRP A 501 37.70 -3.83 -17.35
C TRP A 501 38.44 -2.86 -18.30
N PRO A 502 38.83 -1.67 -17.82
CA PRO A 502 39.39 -0.62 -18.67
C PRO A 502 40.64 -1.09 -19.44
N GLY A 503 40.58 -0.99 -20.76
CA GLY A 503 41.69 -1.36 -21.66
C GLY A 503 41.94 -2.87 -21.80
N GLN A 504 41.13 -3.71 -21.16
CA GLN A 504 41.21 -5.18 -21.27
C GLN A 504 40.12 -5.77 -22.17
N VAL A 505 39.05 -5.02 -22.45
CA VAL A 505 37.98 -5.43 -23.36
C VAL A 505 38.51 -5.47 -24.81
N LYS A 506 38.32 -6.60 -25.50
CA LYS A 506 38.63 -6.77 -26.93
C LYS A 506 37.40 -6.57 -27.81
N ASP A 507 36.29 -7.18 -27.41
CA ASP A 507 35.03 -7.19 -28.16
C ASP A 507 33.85 -7.32 -27.19
N VAL A 508 32.72 -6.71 -27.56
CA VAL A 508 31.46 -6.79 -26.83
C VAL A 508 30.34 -7.05 -27.82
N GLN A 509 29.67 -8.20 -27.67
CA GLN A 509 28.50 -8.56 -28.47
C GLN A 509 27.26 -8.61 -27.59
N VAL A 510 26.22 -7.87 -27.95
CA VAL A 510 24.96 -7.82 -27.19
C VAL A 510 23.89 -8.63 -27.92
N PHE A 511 23.33 -9.61 -27.22
CA PHE A 511 22.25 -10.46 -27.69
C PHE A 511 20.97 -10.18 -26.89
N ILE A 512 19.82 -10.22 -27.55
CA ILE A 512 18.50 -10.10 -26.90
C ILE A 512 17.64 -11.31 -27.30
N PRO A 513 17.94 -12.50 -26.74
CA PRO A 513 17.40 -13.78 -27.25
C PRO A 513 15.94 -14.05 -26.85
N GLY A 514 15.41 -13.40 -25.81
CA GLY A 514 14.05 -13.63 -25.30
C GLY A 514 12.96 -13.16 -26.26
N ARG A 515 11.81 -13.86 -26.28
CA ARG A 515 10.63 -13.48 -27.07
C ARG A 515 10.06 -12.13 -26.67
N ASP A 516 10.19 -11.80 -25.38
CA ASP A 516 9.76 -10.51 -24.81
C ASP A 516 10.80 -9.40 -24.98
N ARG A 517 12.03 -9.75 -25.40
CA ARG A 517 13.18 -8.88 -25.56
C ARG A 517 13.58 -8.07 -24.32
N ARG A 518 13.37 -8.60 -23.11
CA ARG A 518 13.66 -7.91 -21.84
C ARG A 518 14.91 -8.39 -21.09
N VAL A 519 15.62 -9.39 -21.62
CA VAL A 519 16.89 -9.86 -21.05
C VAL A 519 17.97 -9.68 -22.11
N GLU A 520 19.01 -8.93 -21.76
CA GLU A 520 20.21 -8.80 -22.58
C GLU A 520 21.26 -9.79 -22.11
N VAL A 521 21.95 -10.40 -23.06
CA VAL A 521 23.09 -11.27 -22.83
C VAL A 521 24.29 -10.66 -23.53
N TRP A 522 25.27 -10.21 -22.76
CA TRP A 522 26.47 -9.59 -23.29
C TRP A 522 27.60 -10.60 -23.27
N LYS A 523 28.24 -10.79 -24.41
CA LYS A 523 29.47 -11.56 -24.55
C LYS A 523 30.63 -10.60 -24.58
N ILE A 524 31.53 -10.70 -23.61
CA ILE A 524 32.68 -9.82 -23.45
C ILE A 524 33.93 -10.66 -23.60
N GLU A 525 34.77 -10.33 -24.58
CA GLU A 525 36.07 -10.95 -24.76
C GLU A 525 37.14 -10.09 -24.07
N ILE A 526 37.90 -10.69 -23.15
CA ILE A 526 38.91 -9.99 -22.33
C ILE A 526 40.32 -10.39 -22.79
N ARG A 527 41.30 -9.53 -22.56
CA ARG A 527 42.68 -9.67 -23.05
C ARG A 527 43.43 -10.89 -22.56
#